data_AF-A0A5M9WYX8-F1
#
_entry.id   AF-A0A5M9WYX8-F1
#
_cell.length_a   1.000
_cell.length_b   1.000
_cell.length_c   1.000
_cell.angle_alpha   90.00
_cell.angle_beta   90.00
_cell.angle_gamma   90.00
#
_symmetry.space_group_name_H-M   'P 1'
#
loop_
_entity.id
_entity.type
_entity.pdbx_description
1 polymer ?
#
loop_
_entity_poly.entity_id
_entity_poly.type
_entity_poly.pdbx_seq_one_letter_code
_entity_poly.pdbx_strand_id
1 'polypeptide(L)'
;MKTYFYALMKETQGKDEYLQKNGFFSGEEKDFEEFSTPDKPQGYENLEYKMVYLEIERITEINYLLLDTNVWLYLLNNYYNDNGKLLNALLKLCVNKKVQLVHSDQVEEEFKRNYDNVFNKVMQSYDTKIDQFIDVVSKLDMSAYHAEQWFKKVKSAKDTYISDSYGVRLELILRVFEEFQSFPIETTDKVKIRAAELALNKESPFFGSIDAPEKKEKKADSSVKNSMGDAIIFLSYLEFIKGKRYQSAFFISANSTDFCGAGTNTLHSNLKELIINENINLNFDISLAKYINQIDAEILKVQPLPMLAFKCTLCNTTYNINGNQFVARSTYSNWQQVWWHQCPHCFTTYETNEEFNID
;
A
#
# COMPACT_ATOMS: atom_id res chain seq x y z
N MET A 1 8.78 8.65 17.66
CA MET A 1 8.68 8.34 16.21
C MET A 1 9.50 9.30 15.34
N LYS A 2 9.36 10.63 15.47
CA LYS A 2 10.20 11.64 14.76
C LYS A 2 11.72 11.40 14.87
N THR A 3 12.23 11.08 16.07
CA THR A 3 13.67 10.91 16.29
C THR A 3 14.23 9.61 15.70
N TYR A 4 13.41 8.57 15.56
CA TYR A 4 13.85 7.27 15.04
C TYR A 4 13.82 7.25 13.50
N PHE A 5 12.83 7.92 12.90
CA PHE A 5 12.74 8.08 11.44
C PHE A 5 13.85 9.00 10.90
N TYR A 6 14.19 10.08 11.62
CA TYR A 6 15.32 10.94 11.26
C TYR A 6 16.69 10.28 11.49
N ALA A 7 16.83 9.39 12.49
CA ALA A 7 18.05 8.64 12.71
C ALA A 7 18.32 7.63 11.58
N LEU A 8 17.29 6.94 11.09
CA LEU A 8 17.40 6.02 9.95
C LEU A 8 17.74 6.72 8.62
N MET A 9 17.33 7.98 8.44
CA MET A 9 17.65 8.77 7.25
C MET A 9 19.09 9.31 7.23
N LYS A 10 19.75 9.39 8.40
CA LYS A 10 21.13 9.90 8.50
C LYS A 10 22.20 8.85 8.22
N GLU A 11 21.90 7.56 8.36
CA GLU A 11 22.89 6.48 8.21
C GLU A 11 23.10 6.02 6.74
N THR A 12 22.34 6.54 5.77
CA THR A 12 22.35 6.05 4.37
C THR A 12 22.84 7.07 3.33
N GLN A 13 23.59 8.10 3.72
CA GLN A 13 24.30 8.96 2.76
C GLN A 13 25.43 8.18 2.07
N GLY A 14 25.06 7.53 0.98
CA GLY A 14 25.97 6.72 0.19
C GLY A 14 25.34 6.21 -1.09
N LYS A 15 24.66 7.07 -1.87
CA LYS A 15 24.60 7.10 -3.36
C LYS A 15 23.38 7.88 -3.87
N ASP A 16 23.54 9.21 -3.95
CA ASP A 16 22.56 10.16 -4.49
C ASP A 16 22.81 10.51 -5.96
N GLU A 17 22.78 9.54 -6.89
CA GLU A 17 22.95 9.85 -8.33
C GLU A 17 21.63 10.23 -9.04
N TYR A 18 20.47 9.79 -8.54
CA TYR A 18 19.17 10.09 -9.18
C TYR A 18 18.59 11.45 -8.76
N LEU A 19 18.76 11.83 -7.49
CA LEU A 19 18.19 13.07 -6.93
C LEU A 19 19.02 14.31 -7.27
N GLN A 20 20.34 14.19 -7.41
CA GLN A 20 21.20 15.28 -7.87
C GLN A 20 20.99 15.62 -9.35
N LYS A 21 20.66 14.63 -10.19
CA LYS A 21 20.43 14.83 -11.63
C LYS A 21 19.21 15.71 -11.93
N ASN A 22 18.30 15.86 -10.97
CA ASN A 22 17.05 16.62 -11.11
C ASN A 22 16.97 17.88 -10.23
N GLY A 23 18.07 18.29 -9.58
CA GLY A 23 18.21 19.64 -9.00
C GLY A 23 17.48 19.90 -7.66
N PHE A 24 17.28 18.89 -6.82
CA PHE A 24 16.38 19.01 -5.66
C PHE A 24 16.99 19.44 -4.31
N PHE A 25 18.30 19.56 -4.13
CA PHE A 25 18.86 20.03 -2.84
C PHE A 25 20.17 20.84 -2.97
N SER A 26 20.22 21.97 -2.25
CA SER A 26 21.44 22.72 -1.93
C SER A 26 21.36 23.17 -0.47
N GLY A 27 22.15 22.57 0.43
CA GLY A 27 22.20 23.00 1.84
C GLY A 27 23.38 22.38 2.57
N GLU A 28 24.17 23.21 3.24
CA GLU A 28 25.41 22.87 3.95
C GLU A 28 25.16 22.16 5.29
N GLU A 29 26.02 21.20 5.62
CA GLU A 29 26.03 20.42 6.86
C GLU A 29 26.63 21.20 8.04
N LYS A 30 26.11 20.96 9.25
CA LYS A 30 26.74 21.36 10.52
C LYS A 30 26.79 20.18 11.50
N ASP A 31 27.95 20.04 12.13
CA ASP A 31 28.32 18.96 13.05
C ASP A 31 27.50 18.95 14.36
N PHE A 32 27.19 17.75 14.86
CA PHE A 32 26.63 17.52 16.19
C PHE A 32 27.33 16.31 16.86
N GLU A 33 27.70 16.48 18.13
CA GLU A 33 28.47 15.55 18.96
C GLU A 33 27.68 14.30 19.42
N GLU A 34 28.41 13.18 19.57
CA GLU A 34 27.92 11.85 19.95
C GLU A 34 27.46 11.76 21.43
N PHE A 35 26.35 11.05 21.68
CA PHE A 35 25.91 10.64 23.02
C PHE A 35 26.20 9.15 23.25
N SER A 36 26.88 8.84 24.35
CA SER A 36 27.21 7.49 24.83
C SER A 36 26.01 6.75 25.43
N THR A 37 25.88 5.45 25.15
CA THR A 37 24.86 4.55 25.71
C THR A 37 25.22 4.06 27.13
N PRO A 38 24.25 3.87 28.04
CA PRO A 38 24.52 3.39 29.39
C PRO A 38 24.54 1.84 29.47
N ASP A 39 25.40 1.33 30.36
CA ASP A 39 25.64 -0.09 30.61
C ASP A 39 24.42 -0.86 31.14
N LYS A 40 24.28 -2.13 30.71
CA LYS A 40 23.26 -3.06 31.19
C LYS A 40 23.62 -3.60 32.59
N PRO A 41 22.68 -3.65 33.56
CA PRO A 41 22.96 -4.26 34.86
C PRO A 41 22.91 -5.80 34.76
N GLN A 42 23.94 -6.45 35.31
CA GLN A 42 24.01 -7.91 35.47
C GLN A 42 23.31 -8.37 36.75
N GLY A 43 22.48 -9.40 36.61
CA GLY A 43 22.15 -10.35 37.68
C GLY A 43 20.80 -10.16 38.36
N TYR A 44 19.76 -10.84 37.87
CA TYR A 44 18.62 -11.33 38.68
C TYR A 44 17.98 -12.54 37.99
N GLU A 45 18.26 -13.74 38.50
CA GLU A 45 17.49 -14.96 38.21
C GLU A 45 16.19 -14.92 39.02
N ASN A 46 15.10 -14.42 38.43
CA ASN A 46 13.80 -14.39 39.08
C ASN A 46 12.77 -15.13 38.22
N LEU A 47 12.20 -16.21 38.75
CA LEU A 47 11.23 -17.09 38.04
C LEU A 47 9.96 -16.33 37.59
N GLU A 48 9.59 -15.23 38.24
CA GLU A 48 8.50 -14.34 37.80
C GLU A 48 8.85 -13.58 36.51
N TYR A 49 10.10 -13.15 36.33
CA TYR A 49 10.56 -12.59 35.06
C TYR A 49 10.57 -13.64 33.96
N LYS A 50 10.78 -14.91 34.31
CA LYS A 50 10.72 -16.02 33.35
C LYS A 50 9.29 -16.26 32.85
N MET A 51 8.27 -16.09 33.69
CA MET A 51 6.87 -16.13 33.21
C MET A 51 6.49 -14.89 32.41
N VAL A 52 6.94 -13.69 32.80
CA VAL A 52 6.71 -12.47 32.01
C VAL A 52 7.45 -12.53 30.67
N TYR A 53 8.65 -13.12 30.63
CA TYR A 53 9.35 -13.42 29.37
C TYR A 53 8.67 -14.53 28.58
N LEU A 54 8.06 -15.55 29.22
CA LEU A 54 7.27 -16.57 28.52
C LEU A 54 5.88 -16.06 28.07
N GLU A 55 5.36 -14.98 28.67
CA GLU A 55 4.17 -14.25 28.21
C GLU A 55 4.49 -13.17 27.17
N ILE A 56 5.71 -12.62 27.17
CA ILE A 56 6.25 -11.78 26.08
C ILE A 56 6.72 -12.66 24.91
N GLU A 57 7.15 -13.89 25.19
CA GLU A 57 7.31 -15.02 24.27
C GLU A 57 6.03 -15.86 24.16
N ARG A 58 4.84 -15.32 24.52
CA ARG A 58 3.69 -15.60 23.65
C ARG A 58 4.05 -14.96 22.33
N ILE A 59 4.77 -15.77 21.54
CA ILE A 59 5.04 -15.64 20.13
C ILE A 59 3.85 -14.88 19.58
N THR A 60 4.01 -13.58 19.34
CA THR A 60 3.08 -12.89 18.48
C THR A 60 3.21 -13.66 17.19
N GLU A 61 2.18 -14.44 16.84
CA GLU A 61 2.21 -15.25 15.63
C GLU A 61 2.47 -14.28 14.49
N ILE A 62 3.71 -14.29 13.98
CA ILE A 62 4.09 -13.45 12.87
C ILE A 62 3.31 -13.99 11.67
N ASN A 63 2.49 -13.13 11.09
CA ASN A 63 1.72 -13.48 9.91
C ASN A 63 2.61 -13.27 8.68
N TYR A 64 2.87 -14.33 7.91
CA TYR A 64 3.48 -14.13 6.60
C TYR A 64 2.42 -13.64 5.62
N LEU A 65 2.76 -12.61 4.87
CA LEU A 65 1.87 -12.02 3.89
C LEU A 65 2.58 -11.94 2.53
N LEU A 66 2.05 -12.65 1.54
CA LEU A 66 2.36 -12.41 0.14
C LEU A 66 1.23 -11.59 -0.48
N LEU A 67 1.59 -10.47 -1.08
CA LEU A 67 0.70 -9.70 -1.94
C LEU A 67 1.04 -9.98 -3.40
N ASP A 68 0.02 -10.27 -4.19
CA ASP A 68 0.12 -10.37 -5.64
C ASP A 68 0.48 -9.01 -6.28
N THR A 69 1.06 -9.03 -7.47
CA THR A 69 1.50 -7.83 -8.21
C THR A 69 0.35 -6.83 -8.37
N ASN A 70 -0.86 -7.31 -8.65
CA ASN A 70 -2.02 -6.44 -8.82
C ASN A 70 -2.39 -5.65 -7.56
N VAL A 71 -2.12 -6.18 -6.36
CA VAL A 71 -2.39 -5.50 -5.09
C VAL A 71 -1.38 -4.39 -4.89
N TRP A 72 -0.10 -4.61 -5.22
CA TRP A 72 0.92 -3.56 -5.20
C TRP A 72 0.60 -2.43 -6.17
N LEU A 73 0.22 -2.75 -7.40
CA LEU A 73 -0.21 -1.76 -8.40
C LEU A 73 -1.48 -1.01 -7.95
N TYR A 74 -2.39 -1.69 -7.25
CA TYR A 74 -3.57 -1.06 -6.65
C TYR A 74 -3.18 -0.07 -5.54
N LEU A 75 -2.28 -0.44 -4.63
CA LEU A 75 -1.79 0.44 -3.56
C LEU A 75 -1.08 1.69 -4.11
N LEU A 76 -0.36 1.51 -5.22
CA LEU A 76 0.31 2.60 -5.91
C LEU A 76 -0.68 3.57 -6.58
N ASN A 77 -1.82 3.07 -7.05
CA ASN A 77 -2.82 3.89 -7.72
C ASN A 77 -3.41 4.93 -6.75
N ASN A 78 -3.15 6.22 -7.01
CA ASN A 78 -3.64 7.33 -6.18
C ASN A 78 -5.06 7.81 -6.51
N TYR A 79 -5.80 7.09 -7.35
CA TYR A 79 -7.16 7.46 -7.69
C TYR A 79 -8.11 7.44 -6.48
N TYR A 80 -7.84 6.58 -5.50
CA TYR A 80 -8.61 6.46 -4.26
C TYR A 80 -7.75 6.89 -3.07
N ASN A 81 -8.22 7.89 -2.32
CA ASN A 81 -7.54 8.38 -1.11
C ASN A 81 -7.28 7.27 -0.08
N ASP A 82 -8.06 6.21 -0.09
CA ASP A 82 -7.95 5.11 0.86
C ASP A 82 -6.77 4.16 0.57
N ASN A 83 -6.21 4.16 -0.65
CA ASN A 83 -5.08 3.29 -1.00
C ASN A 83 -3.81 3.69 -0.21
N GLY A 84 -3.58 4.99 -0.03
CA GLY A 84 -2.49 5.48 0.82
C GLY A 84 -2.67 5.09 2.30
N LYS A 85 -3.91 5.10 2.80
CA LYS A 85 -4.20 4.64 4.17
C LYS A 85 -3.94 3.15 4.33
N LEU A 86 -4.33 2.34 3.34
CA LEU A 86 -4.08 0.90 3.33
C LEU A 86 -2.58 0.59 3.31
N LEU A 87 -1.80 1.28 2.46
CA LEU A 87 -0.35 1.12 2.43
C LEU A 87 0.27 1.48 3.78
N ASN A 88 -0.11 2.62 4.37
CA ASN A 88 0.40 3.04 5.68
C ASN A 88 0.04 2.06 6.79
N ALA A 89 -1.20 1.54 6.81
CA ALA A 89 -1.62 0.52 7.77
C ALA A 89 -0.81 -0.77 7.61
N LEU A 90 -0.58 -1.23 6.37
CA LEU A 90 0.27 -2.39 6.10
C LEU A 90 1.70 -2.18 6.63
N LEU A 91 2.31 -1.03 6.33
CA LEU A 91 3.64 -0.69 6.81
C LEU A 91 3.70 -0.67 8.35
N LYS A 92 2.69 -0.10 9.01
CA LYS A 92 2.59 -0.11 10.49
C LYS A 92 2.52 -1.55 11.04
N LEU A 93 1.74 -2.44 10.43
CA LEU A 93 1.68 -3.84 10.85
C LEU A 93 3.05 -4.53 10.74
N CYS A 94 3.82 -4.18 9.71
CA CYS A 94 5.17 -4.68 9.50
C CYS A 94 6.15 -4.12 10.55
N VAL A 95 6.15 -2.81 10.80
CA VAL A 95 6.98 -2.17 11.86
C VAL A 95 6.69 -2.79 13.23
N ASN A 96 5.42 -3.06 13.51
CA ASN A 96 4.97 -3.65 14.77
C ASN A 96 5.20 -5.18 14.84
N LYS A 97 5.87 -5.76 13.84
CA LYS A 97 6.17 -7.21 13.74
C LYS A 97 4.95 -8.12 13.82
N LYS A 98 3.76 -7.57 13.50
CA LYS A 98 2.52 -8.38 13.37
C LYS A 98 2.48 -9.09 12.02
N VAL A 99 3.16 -8.53 11.02
CA VAL A 99 3.20 -9.03 9.65
C VAL A 99 4.64 -9.05 9.16
N GLN A 100 5.03 -10.14 8.51
CA GLN A 100 6.27 -10.24 7.74
C GLN A 100 5.87 -10.33 6.26
N LEU A 101 6.29 -9.35 5.47
CA LEU A 101 6.04 -9.38 4.03
C LEU A 101 6.93 -10.44 3.38
N VAL A 102 6.39 -11.09 2.36
CA VAL A 102 7.09 -12.06 1.53
C VAL A 102 6.81 -11.68 0.08
N HIS A 103 7.81 -11.74 -0.78
CA HIS A 103 7.64 -11.51 -2.22
C HIS A 103 8.59 -12.39 -3.01
N SER A 104 8.18 -12.80 -4.21
CA SER A 104 9.08 -13.44 -5.16
C SER A 104 9.68 -12.42 -6.11
N ASP A 105 10.77 -12.82 -6.79
CA ASP A 105 11.38 -12.02 -7.86
C ASP A 105 10.35 -11.63 -8.93
N GLN A 106 9.43 -12.53 -9.26
CA GLN A 106 8.34 -12.28 -10.21
C GLN A 106 7.44 -11.12 -9.78
N VAL A 107 7.05 -11.03 -8.50
CA VAL A 107 6.20 -9.91 -8.04
C VAL A 107 6.93 -8.59 -8.24
N GLU A 108 8.21 -8.53 -7.88
CA GLU A 108 9.01 -7.33 -7.97
C GLU A 108 9.26 -6.92 -9.43
N GLU A 109 9.65 -7.86 -10.29
CA GLU A 109 9.89 -7.62 -11.72
C GLU A 109 8.60 -7.15 -12.43
N GLU A 110 7.48 -7.80 -12.14
CA GLU A 110 6.19 -7.43 -12.73
C GLU A 110 5.72 -6.06 -12.24
N PHE A 111 5.93 -5.75 -10.96
CA PHE A 111 5.64 -4.42 -10.42
C PHE A 111 6.52 -3.36 -11.10
N LYS A 112 7.83 -3.58 -11.17
CA LYS A 112 8.81 -2.67 -11.81
C LYS A 112 8.49 -2.42 -13.27
N ARG A 113 8.06 -3.44 -14.00
CA ARG A 113 7.65 -3.32 -15.42
C ARG A 113 6.36 -2.51 -15.61
N ASN A 114 5.47 -2.48 -14.62
CA ASN A 114 4.12 -1.94 -14.78
C ASN A 114 3.86 -0.63 -14.06
N TYR A 115 4.68 -0.19 -13.11
CA TYR A 115 4.36 1.01 -12.34
C TYR A 115 4.23 2.25 -13.24
N ASP A 116 5.12 2.46 -14.22
CA ASP A 116 5.05 3.61 -15.14
C ASP A 116 3.73 3.65 -15.93
N ASN A 117 3.22 2.48 -16.31
CA ASN A 117 1.92 2.38 -16.98
C ASN A 117 0.77 2.78 -16.04
N VAL A 118 0.87 2.47 -14.74
CA VAL A 118 -0.10 2.93 -13.74
C VAL A 118 -0.02 4.45 -13.59
N PHE A 119 1.18 5.03 -13.52
CA PHE A 119 1.37 6.48 -13.46
C PHE A 119 0.70 7.19 -14.63
N ASN A 120 0.97 6.74 -15.85
CA ASN A 120 0.41 7.33 -17.07
C ASN A 120 -1.12 7.23 -17.10
N LYS A 121 -1.69 6.11 -16.66
CA LYS A 121 -3.16 5.95 -16.54
C LYS A 121 -3.77 6.90 -15.52
N VAL A 122 -3.10 7.10 -14.37
CA VAL A 122 -3.54 8.07 -13.36
C VAL A 122 -3.54 9.47 -13.96
N MET A 123 -2.44 9.88 -14.59
CA MET A 123 -2.32 11.19 -15.25
C MET A 123 -3.43 11.42 -16.28
N GLN A 124 -3.62 10.48 -17.19
CA GLN A 124 -4.66 10.55 -18.23
C GLN A 124 -6.08 10.64 -17.64
N SER A 125 -6.35 9.93 -16.54
CA SER A 125 -7.65 9.99 -15.87
C SER A 125 -7.93 11.37 -15.29
N TYR A 126 -6.94 12.00 -14.67
CA TYR A 126 -7.08 13.37 -14.18
C TYR A 126 -7.23 14.38 -15.31
N ASP A 127 -6.48 14.23 -16.42
CA ASP A 127 -6.66 15.09 -17.60
C ASP A 127 -8.09 15.00 -18.13
N THR A 128 -8.63 13.79 -18.26
CA THR A 128 -10.01 13.57 -18.68
C THR A 128 -11.00 14.28 -17.76
N LYS A 129 -10.81 14.19 -16.44
CA LYS A 129 -11.69 14.86 -15.45
C LYS A 129 -11.57 16.39 -15.51
N ILE A 130 -10.36 16.91 -15.67
CA ILE A 130 -10.13 18.35 -15.81
C ILE A 130 -10.78 18.86 -17.10
N ASP A 131 -10.63 18.15 -18.21
CA ASP A 131 -11.23 18.54 -19.49
C ASP A 131 -12.76 18.47 -19.44
N GLN A 132 -13.34 17.48 -18.75
CA GLN A 132 -14.79 17.43 -18.46
C GLN A 132 -15.24 18.62 -17.62
N PHE A 133 -14.46 19.00 -16.60
CA PHE A 133 -14.76 20.16 -15.78
C PHE A 133 -14.65 21.47 -16.58
N ILE A 134 -13.64 21.59 -17.46
CA ILE A 134 -13.47 22.71 -18.38
C ILE A 134 -14.70 22.85 -19.28
N ASP A 135 -15.18 21.76 -19.88
CA ASP A 135 -16.37 21.77 -20.73
C ASP A 135 -17.61 22.29 -19.97
N VAL A 136 -17.85 21.81 -18.74
CA VAL A 136 -18.96 22.29 -17.90
C VAL A 136 -18.82 23.77 -17.58
N VAL A 137 -17.63 24.20 -17.18
CA VAL A 137 -17.37 25.60 -16.81
C VAL A 137 -17.47 26.53 -18.02
N SER A 138 -17.07 26.08 -19.22
CA SER A 138 -17.19 26.87 -20.45
C SER A 138 -18.64 27.16 -20.85
N LYS A 139 -19.58 26.36 -20.35
CA LYS A 139 -21.04 26.55 -20.52
C LYS A 139 -21.64 27.47 -19.47
N LEU A 140 -20.91 27.76 -18.38
CA LEU A 140 -21.26 28.78 -17.41
C LEU A 140 -20.70 30.11 -17.91
N ASP A 141 -21.49 31.18 -17.87
CA ASP A 141 -21.20 32.49 -18.47
C ASP A 141 -20.10 33.26 -17.68
N MET A 142 -18.96 32.61 -17.45
CA MET A 142 -17.76 33.19 -16.88
C MET A 142 -16.93 33.84 -17.98
N SER A 143 -16.32 34.98 -17.69
CA SER A 143 -15.41 35.61 -18.65
C SER A 143 -14.32 34.62 -19.09
N ALA A 144 -14.20 34.37 -20.39
CA ALA A 144 -13.30 33.37 -20.97
C ALA A 144 -11.84 33.50 -20.49
N TYR A 145 -11.38 34.72 -20.21
CA TYR A 145 -10.03 35.01 -19.71
C TYR A 145 -9.76 34.45 -18.30
N HIS A 146 -10.69 34.63 -17.35
CA HIS A 146 -10.52 34.11 -15.99
C HIS A 146 -10.58 32.57 -15.96
N ALA A 147 -11.40 31.96 -16.82
CA ALA A 147 -11.47 30.52 -16.97
C ALA A 147 -10.13 29.95 -17.48
N GLU A 148 -9.57 30.50 -18.56
CA GLU A 148 -8.30 30.00 -19.14
C GLU A 148 -7.13 30.06 -18.16
N GLN A 149 -6.97 31.19 -17.45
CA GLN A 149 -5.90 31.36 -16.46
C GLN A 149 -6.05 30.40 -15.28
N TRP A 150 -7.28 30.17 -14.83
CA TRP A 150 -7.57 29.21 -13.77
C TRP A 150 -7.26 27.77 -14.24
N PHE A 151 -7.65 27.40 -15.46
CA PHE A 151 -7.36 26.07 -16.00
C PHE A 151 -5.86 25.77 -16.11
N LYS A 152 -5.06 26.74 -16.56
CA LYS A 152 -3.58 26.59 -16.59
C LYS A 152 -3.04 26.30 -15.20
N LYS A 153 -3.47 27.05 -14.19
CA LYS A 153 -3.05 26.83 -12.79
C LYS A 153 -3.46 25.45 -12.28
N VAL A 154 -4.68 25.00 -12.58
CA VAL A 154 -5.16 23.68 -12.16
C VAL A 154 -4.36 22.55 -12.83
N LYS A 155 -4.07 22.66 -14.14
CA LYS A 155 -3.25 21.66 -14.85
C LYS A 155 -1.84 21.55 -14.26
N SER A 156 -1.16 22.69 -14.04
CA SER A 156 0.18 22.68 -13.44
C SER A 156 0.18 22.15 -11.99
N ALA A 157 -0.79 22.56 -11.17
CA ALA A 157 -0.90 22.06 -9.80
C ALA A 157 -1.20 20.56 -9.75
N LYS A 158 -1.99 20.04 -10.71
CA LYS A 158 -2.27 18.61 -10.86
C LYS A 158 -0.99 17.82 -11.14
N ASP A 159 -0.15 18.26 -12.08
CA ASP A 159 1.08 17.54 -12.44
C ASP A 159 2.01 17.40 -11.23
N THR A 160 2.25 18.50 -10.50
CA THR A 160 3.06 18.47 -9.27
C THR A 160 2.45 17.56 -8.21
N TYR A 161 1.16 17.72 -7.90
CA TYR A 161 0.50 16.94 -6.86
C TYR A 161 0.53 15.43 -7.15
N ILE A 162 0.24 15.03 -8.39
CA ILE A 162 0.25 13.60 -8.77
C ILE A 162 1.68 13.08 -8.74
N SER A 163 2.64 13.82 -9.30
CA SER A 163 4.05 13.41 -9.32
C SER A 163 4.59 13.19 -7.91
N ASP A 164 4.36 14.14 -7.00
CA ASP A 164 4.87 14.06 -5.63
C ASP A 164 4.20 12.90 -4.88
N SER A 165 2.87 12.86 -4.87
CA SER A 165 2.12 11.84 -4.12
C SER A 165 2.33 10.41 -4.65
N TYR A 166 2.47 10.26 -5.97
CA TYR A 166 2.79 8.99 -6.60
C TYR A 166 4.25 8.61 -6.35
N GLY A 167 5.18 9.54 -6.52
CA GLY A 167 6.61 9.34 -6.30
C GLY A 167 6.92 8.86 -4.88
N VAL A 168 6.33 9.51 -3.87
CA VAL A 168 6.43 9.08 -2.46
C VAL A 168 5.98 7.63 -2.29
N ARG A 169 4.83 7.25 -2.86
CA ARG A 169 4.30 5.88 -2.73
C ARG A 169 5.13 4.85 -3.47
N LEU A 170 5.58 5.19 -4.68
CA LEU A 170 6.45 4.33 -5.46
C LEU A 170 7.73 4.06 -4.68
N GLU A 171 8.37 5.10 -4.17
CA GLU A 171 9.58 4.97 -3.37
C GLU A 171 9.36 4.11 -2.13
N LEU A 172 8.26 4.32 -1.39
CA LEU A 172 7.91 3.50 -0.24
C LEU A 172 7.74 2.02 -0.61
N ILE A 173 7.05 1.71 -1.72
CA ILE A 173 6.88 0.32 -2.17
C ILE A 173 8.21 -0.28 -2.63
N LEU A 174 9.05 0.46 -3.34
CA LEU A 174 10.37 -0.02 -3.75
C LEU A 174 11.26 -0.32 -2.54
N ARG A 175 11.28 0.56 -1.54
CA ARG A 175 11.97 0.30 -0.27
C ARG A 175 11.39 -0.89 0.49
N VAL A 176 10.10 -1.19 0.34
CA VAL A 176 9.52 -2.42 0.89
C VAL A 176 10.16 -3.66 0.28
N PHE A 177 10.43 -3.66 -1.03
CA PHE A 177 11.13 -4.78 -1.67
C PHE A 177 12.63 -4.83 -1.31
N GLU A 178 13.27 -3.68 -1.11
CA GLU A 178 14.74 -3.62 -0.97
C GLU A 178 15.25 -3.62 0.47
N GLU A 179 14.58 -2.91 1.39
CA GLU A 179 15.13 -2.53 2.70
C GLU A 179 14.26 -2.96 3.88
N PHE A 180 12.94 -3.03 3.67
CA PHE A 180 12.01 -3.32 4.75
C PHE A 180 12.06 -4.80 5.13
N GLN A 181 11.42 -5.19 6.23
CA GLN A 181 11.27 -6.58 6.66
C GLN A 181 10.39 -7.39 5.69
N SER A 182 10.68 -7.32 4.39
CA SER A 182 10.21 -8.22 3.38
C SER A 182 11.23 -9.37 3.26
N PHE A 183 10.71 -10.56 3.01
CA PHE A 183 11.52 -11.75 2.82
C PHE A 183 11.44 -12.14 1.35
N PRO A 184 12.48 -11.88 0.54
CA PRO A 184 12.50 -12.33 -0.84
C PRO A 184 12.55 -13.86 -0.87
N ILE A 185 11.75 -14.46 -1.75
CA ILE A 185 11.75 -15.90 -1.99
C ILE A 185 12.18 -16.19 -3.42
N GLU A 186 13.17 -17.07 -3.56
CA GLU A 186 13.69 -17.47 -4.86
C GLU A 186 12.71 -18.41 -5.58
N THR A 187 12.53 -18.19 -6.87
CA THR A 187 11.75 -19.09 -7.72
C THR A 187 12.59 -20.30 -8.15
N THR A 188 12.35 -21.44 -7.49
CA THR A 188 13.05 -22.70 -7.76
C THR A 188 12.63 -23.34 -9.09
N ASP A 189 13.49 -24.17 -9.69
CA ASP A 189 13.14 -24.93 -10.89
C ASP A 189 11.98 -25.91 -10.66
N LYS A 190 11.86 -26.43 -9.44
CA LYS A 190 10.74 -27.28 -9.04
C LYS A 190 9.41 -26.53 -9.12
N VAL A 191 9.37 -25.27 -8.70
CA VAL A 191 8.19 -24.41 -8.86
C VAL A 191 7.88 -24.18 -10.34
N LYS A 192 8.89 -23.88 -11.16
CA LYS A 192 8.70 -23.66 -12.61
C LYS A 192 8.15 -24.89 -13.33
N ILE A 193 8.69 -26.08 -13.03
CA ILE A 193 8.23 -27.35 -13.59
C ILE A 193 6.77 -27.58 -13.20
N ARG A 194 6.43 -27.39 -11.92
CA ARG A 194 5.06 -27.58 -11.45
C ARG A 194 4.08 -26.57 -12.05
N ALA A 195 4.48 -25.32 -12.21
CA ALA A 195 3.68 -24.31 -12.89
C ALA A 195 3.42 -24.72 -14.36
N ALA A 196 4.42 -25.27 -15.04
CA ALA A 196 4.26 -25.80 -16.39
C ALA A 196 3.31 -27.01 -16.45
N GLU A 197 3.36 -27.91 -15.46
CA GLU A 197 2.41 -29.03 -15.35
C GLU A 197 0.96 -28.55 -15.18
N LEU A 198 0.72 -27.58 -14.29
CA LEU A 198 -0.61 -26.96 -14.12
C LEU A 198 -1.09 -26.34 -15.44
N ALA A 199 -0.21 -25.67 -16.18
CA ALA A 199 -0.53 -25.08 -17.47
C ALA A 199 -0.92 -26.13 -18.52
N LEU A 200 -0.15 -27.23 -18.61
CA LEU A 200 -0.40 -28.34 -19.53
C LEU A 200 -1.72 -29.05 -19.23
N ASN A 201 -2.03 -29.26 -17.94
CA ASN A 201 -3.26 -29.89 -17.47
C ASN A 201 -4.49 -28.99 -17.51
N LYS A 202 -4.27 -27.72 -17.83
CA LYS A 202 -5.29 -26.66 -17.84
C LYS A 202 -5.94 -26.40 -16.48
N GLU A 203 -5.13 -26.33 -15.44
CA GLU A 203 -5.56 -26.10 -14.06
C GLU A 203 -5.40 -24.63 -13.62
N SER A 204 -6.10 -24.20 -12.58
CA SER A 204 -5.89 -22.85 -11.99
C SER A 204 -4.45 -22.70 -11.46
N PRO A 205 -3.83 -21.51 -11.57
CA PRO A 205 -4.41 -20.23 -12.02
C PRO A 205 -4.39 -20.00 -13.54
N PHE A 206 -4.06 -21.01 -14.35
CA PHE A 206 -4.03 -20.86 -15.82
C PHE A 206 -5.43 -20.85 -16.44
N PHE A 207 -6.35 -21.64 -15.89
CA PHE A 207 -7.72 -21.69 -16.38
C PHE A 207 -8.67 -21.36 -15.24
N GLY A 208 -9.31 -20.18 -15.34
CA GLY A 208 -10.40 -19.82 -14.44
C GLY A 208 -11.48 -20.91 -14.45
N SER A 209 -12.08 -21.13 -13.28
CA SER A 209 -13.09 -22.15 -12.97
C SER A 209 -13.56 -23.07 -14.10
N ILE A 210 -13.02 -24.29 -14.14
CA ILE A 210 -13.52 -25.40 -14.99
C ILE A 210 -14.94 -25.82 -14.55
N ASP A 211 -15.32 -25.47 -13.32
CA ASP A 211 -16.57 -25.83 -12.65
C ASP A 211 -17.82 -25.11 -13.19
N ALA A 212 -17.71 -24.31 -14.26
CA ALA A 212 -18.87 -23.75 -14.96
C ALA A 212 -19.29 -24.68 -16.12
N PRO A 213 -20.27 -25.59 -15.94
CA PRO A 213 -20.69 -26.54 -16.96
C PRO A 213 -21.19 -25.87 -18.26
N GLU A 214 -21.58 -24.59 -18.23
CA GLU A 214 -22.10 -23.87 -19.39
C GLU A 214 -21.04 -23.15 -20.24
N LYS A 215 -19.77 -23.08 -19.81
CA LYS A 215 -18.69 -22.41 -20.58
C LYS A 215 -17.83 -23.35 -21.42
N LYS A 216 -18.19 -24.64 -21.52
CA LYS A 216 -17.41 -25.62 -22.31
C LYS A 216 -17.52 -25.44 -23.84
N GLU A 217 -18.51 -24.71 -24.34
CA GLU A 217 -18.74 -24.58 -25.80
C GLU A 217 -18.55 -23.16 -26.37
N LYS A 218 -18.50 -22.13 -25.53
CA LYS A 218 -18.18 -20.78 -26.02
C LYS A 218 -16.68 -20.67 -26.17
N LYS A 219 -16.22 -20.98 -27.39
CA LYS A 219 -14.89 -20.72 -27.97
C LYS A 219 -13.79 -20.62 -26.94
N ALA A 220 -12.85 -21.57 -27.01
CA ALA A 220 -11.45 -21.34 -26.67
C ALA A 220 -10.93 -20.15 -27.49
N ASP A 221 -11.36 -18.94 -27.12
CA ASP A 221 -10.76 -17.71 -27.56
C ASP A 221 -9.40 -17.74 -26.88
N SER A 222 -8.36 -17.85 -27.70
CA SER A 222 -6.94 -17.85 -27.32
C SER A 222 -6.48 -16.55 -26.64
N SER A 223 -7.43 -15.81 -26.05
CA SER A 223 -7.31 -14.49 -25.45
C SER A 223 -7.36 -14.53 -23.91
N VAL A 224 -7.77 -15.66 -23.29
CA VAL A 224 -7.58 -15.88 -21.86
C VAL A 224 -6.11 -16.23 -21.64
N LYS A 225 -5.30 -15.16 -21.59
CA LYS A 225 -3.85 -15.23 -21.40
C LYS A 225 -3.56 -15.68 -19.97
N ASN A 226 -3.32 -16.97 -19.84
CA ASN A 226 -2.51 -17.62 -18.82
C ASN A 226 -1.41 -16.69 -18.26
N SER A 227 -1.44 -16.38 -16.97
CA SER A 227 -0.28 -15.80 -16.28
C SER A 227 0.53 -16.93 -15.62
N MET A 228 1.53 -17.44 -16.35
CA MET A 228 2.58 -18.28 -15.75
C MET A 228 3.22 -17.59 -14.53
N GLY A 229 3.26 -16.25 -14.54
CA GLY A 229 3.69 -15.43 -13.41
C GLY A 229 2.87 -15.70 -12.15
N ASP A 230 1.54 -15.63 -12.24
CA ASP A 230 0.62 -15.82 -11.09
C ASP A 230 0.77 -17.21 -10.48
N ALA A 231 0.93 -18.25 -11.32
CA ALA A 231 1.19 -19.61 -10.86
C ALA A 231 2.53 -19.73 -10.12
N ILE A 232 3.59 -19.14 -10.69
CA ILE A 232 4.92 -19.12 -10.08
C ILE A 232 4.89 -18.38 -8.74
N ILE A 233 4.22 -17.22 -8.67
CA ILE A 233 4.08 -16.41 -7.45
C ILE A 233 3.42 -17.25 -6.35
N PHE A 234 2.28 -17.86 -6.65
CA PHE A 234 1.54 -18.67 -5.69
C PHE A 234 2.31 -19.93 -5.24
N LEU A 235 2.88 -20.67 -6.18
CA LEU A 235 3.61 -21.91 -5.88
C LEU A 235 4.92 -21.65 -5.12
N SER A 236 5.64 -20.58 -5.44
CA SER A 236 6.85 -20.18 -4.68
C SER A 236 6.48 -19.91 -3.23
N TYR A 237 5.34 -19.26 -3.00
CA TYR A 237 4.89 -18.98 -1.65
C TYR A 237 4.46 -20.23 -0.90
N LEU A 238 3.76 -21.17 -1.55
CA LEU A 238 3.45 -22.47 -0.96
C LEU A 238 4.72 -23.23 -0.56
N GLU A 239 5.75 -23.22 -1.41
CA GLU A 239 7.04 -23.85 -1.09
C GLU A 239 7.71 -23.17 0.11
N PHE A 240 7.66 -21.84 0.21
CA PHE A 240 8.22 -21.09 1.33
C PHE A 240 7.54 -21.37 2.67
N ILE A 241 6.20 -21.47 2.70
CA ILE A 241 5.45 -21.70 3.95
C ILE A 241 5.42 -23.17 4.35
N LYS A 242 5.79 -24.07 3.45
CA LYS A 242 5.84 -25.51 3.73
C LYS A 242 6.80 -25.80 4.89
N GLY A 243 6.28 -26.43 5.95
CA GLY A 243 7.05 -26.75 7.15
C GLY A 243 7.04 -25.67 8.23
N LYS A 244 6.42 -24.51 8.01
CA LYS A 244 6.25 -23.44 8.99
C LYS A 244 4.99 -23.67 9.84
N ARG A 245 5.11 -24.47 10.90
CA ARG A 245 3.97 -25.02 11.67
C ARG A 245 3.28 -24.07 12.67
N TYR A 246 3.83 -22.89 12.95
CA TYR A 246 3.34 -21.98 14.01
C TYR A 246 3.07 -20.55 13.51
N GLN A 247 2.92 -20.38 12.20
CA GLN A 247 2.76 -19.07 11.58
C GLN A 247 1.52 -19.11 10.68
N SER A 248 0.68 -18.10 10.79
CA SER A 248 -0.44 -17.91 9.87
C SER A 248 0.08 -17.33 8.56
N ALA A 249 -0.19 -18.00 7.44
CA ALA A 249 0.18 -17.51 6.12
C ALA A 249 -1.03 -16.91 5.41
N PHE A 250 -0.82 -15.80 4.72
CA PHE A 250 -1.83 -15.10 3.95
C PHE A 250 -1.32 -14.85 2.53
N PHE A 251 -2.17 -15.12 1.55
CA PHE A 251 -1.98 -14.73 0.16
C PHE A 251 -3.14 -13.83 -0.26
N ILE A 252 -2.83 -12.61 -0.69
CA ILE A 252 -3.83 -11.63 -1.10
C ILE A 252 -3.66 -11.32 -2.58
N SER A 253 -4.71 -11.53 -3.36
CA SER A 253 -4.76 -11.19 -4.79
C SER A 253 -6.10 -10.60 -5.16
N ALA A 254 -6.10 -9.49 -5.89
CA ALA A 254 -7.32 -8.93 -6.47
C ALA A 254 -7.79 -9.68 -7.73
N ASN A 255 -7.05 -10.72 -8.18
CA ASN A 255 -7.34 -11.50 -9.37
C ASN A 255 -8.36 -12.60 -9.07
N SER A 256 -9.64 -12.23 -9.03
CA SER A 256 -10.73 -13.18 -8.79
C SER A 256 -11.01 -14.12 -9.97
N THR A 257 -10.51 -13.83 -11.17
CA THR A 257 -10.73 -14.71 -12.33
C THR A 257 -9.82 -15.93 -12.30
N ASP A 258 -8.59 -15.76 -11.82
CA ASP A 258 -7.56 -16.78 -11.96
C ASP A 258 -7.42 -17.63 -10.69
N PHE A 259 -7.59 -17.02 -9.51
CA PHE A 259 -7.46 -17.71 -8.23
C PHE A 259 -8.79 -18.19 -7.62
N CYS A 260 -9.95 -17.66 -8.03
CA CYS A 260 -11.23 -18.03 -7.42
C CYS A 260 -12.07 -18.99 -8.27
N GLY A 261 -12.98 -19.71 -7.59
CA GLY A 261 -14.05 -20.46 -8.27
C GLY A 261 -15.08 -19.52 -8.92
N ALA A 262 -15.81 -20.02 -9.93
CA ALA A 262 -16.78 -19.25 -10.72
C ALA A 262 -17.77 -18.49 -9.83
N GLY A 263 -17.75 -17.15 -9.91
CA GLY A 263 -18.68 -16.31 -9.15
C GLY A 263 -18.46 -16.33 -7.64
N THR A 264 -17.30 -16.79 -7.17
CA THR A 264 -16.95 -16.81 -5.74
C THR A 264 -15.73 -15.93 -5.47
N ASN A 265 -15.58 -15.52 -4.21
CA ASN A 265 -14.35 -14.87 -3.70
C ASN A 265 -13.49 -15.84 -2.90
N THR A 266 -13.62 -17.14 -3.18
CA THR A 266 -12.89 -18.18 -2.47
C THR A 266 -11.96 -18.90 -3.45
N LEU A 267 -10.80 -19.30 -2.93
CA LEU A 267 -9.79 -20.00 -3.70
C LEU A 267 -10.39 -21.20 -4.46
N HIS A 268 -9.91 -21.41 -5.68
CA HIS A 268 -10.34 -22.52 -6.54
C HIS A 268 -10.13 -23.88 -5.84
N SER A 269 -10.99 -24.85 -6.14
CA SER A 269 -11.01 -26.20 -5.54
C SER A 269 -9.66 -26.92 -5.69
N ASN A 270 -9.08 -26.96 -6.89
CA ASN A 270 -7.76 -27.56 -7.15
C ASN A 270 -6.63 -26.95 -6.28
N LEU A 271 -6.60 -25.63 -6.09
CA LEU A 271 -5.60 -24.96 -5.26
C LEU A 271 -5.84 -25.24 -3.78
N LYS A 272 -7.10 -25.33 -3.34
CA LYS A 272 -7.45 -25.78 -1.98
C LYS A 272 -6.98 -27.21 -1.75
N GLU A 273 -7.24 -28.12 -2.69
CA GLU A 273 -6.76 -29.51 -2.62
C GLU A 273 -5.23 -29.57 -2.54
N LEU A 274 -4.53 -28.71 -3.30
CA LEU A 274 -3.08 -28.58 -3.23
C LEU A 274 -2.59 -28.23 -1.82
N ILE A 275 -3.20 -27.20 -1.21
CA ILE A 275 -2.88 -26.74 0.14
C ILE A 275 -3.14 -27.85 1.17
N ILE A 276 -4.28 -28.54 1.07
CA ILE A 276 -4.67 -29.63 1.96
C ILE A 276 -3.70 -30.81 1.84
N ASN A 277 -3.39 -31.25 0.62
CA ASN A 277 -2.50 -32.37 0.35
C ASN A 277 -1.07 -32.13 0.85
N GLU A 278 -0.65 -30.86 0.90
CA GLU A 278 0.66 -30.46 1.42
C GLU A 278 0.65 -30.10 2.91
N ASN A 279 -0.50 -30.21 3.57
CA ASN A 279 -0.69 -29.86 4.98
C ASN A 279 -0.18 -28.43 5.28
N ILE A 280 -0.57 -27.49 4.41
CA ILE A 280 -0.22 -26.07 4.51
C ILE A 280 -1.39 -25.30 5.12
N ASN A 281 -1.11 -24.39 6.06
CA ASN A 281 -2.11 -23.46 6.60
C ASN A 281 -2.00 -22.11 5.87
N LEU A 282 -2.73 -21.96 4.76
CA LEU A 282 -2.76 -20.73 3.95
C LEU A 282 -4.17 -20.15 3.92
N ASN A 283 -4.28 -18.88 4.30
CA ASN A 283 -5.49 -18.09 4.13
C ASN A 283 -5.40 -17.28 2.83
N PHE A 284 -6.47 -17.31 2.05
CA PHE A 284 -6.60 -16.52 0.84
C PHE A 284 -7.72 -15.49 1.00
N ASP A 285 -7.47 -14.26 0.57
CA ASP A 285 -8.51 -13.23 0.47
C ASP A 285 -8.25 -12.34 -0.76
N ILE A 286 -9.32 -11.74 -1.28
CA ILE A 286 -9.23 -10.78 -2.38
C ILE A 286 -9.08 -9.33 -1.90
N SER A 287 -9.19 -9.11 -0.59
CA SER A 287 -9.20 -7.78 0.02
C SER A 287 -8.12 -7.63 1.07
N LEU A 288 -7.12 -6.80 0.77
CA LEU A 288 -6.09 -6.40 1.72
C LEU A 288 -6.69 -5.67 2.94
N ALA A 289 -7.73 -4.84 2.73
CA ALA A 289 -8.39 -4.12 3.81
C ALA A 289 -9.03 -5.07 4.84
N LYS A 290 -9.63 -6.17 4.35
CA LYS A 290 -10.22 -7.19 5.22
C LYS A 290 -9.15 -7.91 6.03
N TYR A 291 -8.02 -8.25 5.40
CA TYR A 291 -6.86 -8.82 6.10
C TYR A 291 -6.33 -7.88 7.19
N ILE A 292 -6.08 -6.62 6.85
CA ILE A 292 -5.57 -5.63 7.82
C ILE A 292 -6.51 -5.52 9.02
N ASN A 293 -7.82 -5.43 8.79
CA ASN A 293 -8.82 -5.37 9.87
C ASN A 293 -8.91 -6.65 10.72
N GLN A 294 -8.57 -7.82 10.16
CA GLN A 294 -8.52 -9.07 10.92
C GLN A 294 -7.33 -9.09 11.89
N ILE A 295 -6.19 -8.50 11.50
CA ILE A 295 -5.00 -8.41 12.34
C ILE A 295 -5.12 -7.27 13.36
N ASP A 296 -5.68 -6.14 12.94
CA ASP A 296 -5.85 -4.96 13.77
C ASP A 296 -7.08 -4.15 13.30
N ALA A 297 -8.20 -4.31 14.00
CA ALA A 297 -9.46 -3.68 13.62
C ALA A 297 -9.48 -2.16 13.85
N GLU A 298 -8.54 -1.63 14.63
CA GLU A 298 -8.47 -0.19 14.94
C GLU A 298 -7.55 0.55 13.96
N ILE A 299 -6.60 -0.14 13.31
CA ILE A 299 -5.56 0.50 12.49
C ILE A 299 -6.10 1.28 11.27
N LEU A 300 -7.28 0.90 10.76
CA LEU A 300 -7.96 1.58 9.67
C LEU A 300 -9.04 2.55 10.16
N LYS A 301 -9.34 2.60 11.47
CA LYS A 301 -10.31 3.56 11.99
C LYS A 301 -9.68 4.93 12.03
N VAL A 302 -10.36 5.88 11.38
CA VAL A 302 -10.05 7.29 11.53
C VAL A 302 -10.62 7.75 12.87
N GLN A 303 -9.77 8.08 13.83
CA GLN A 303 -10.20 8.77 15.04
C GLN A 303 -10.77 10.14 14.63
N PRO A 304 -12.04 10.47 14.95
CA PRO A 304 -12.53 11.82 14.76
C PRO A 304 -11.72 12.76 15.65
N LEU A 305 -11.22 13.87 15.08
CA LEU A 305 -10.50 14.88 15.84
C LEU A 305 -11.36 15.36 17.03
N PRO A 306 -10.77 15.61 18.21
CA PRO A 306 -11.50 16.20 19.32
C PRO A 306 -12.11 17.55 18.91
N MET A 307 -13.34 17.79 19.37
CA MET A 307 -14.14 18.97 19.02
C MET A 307 -13.43 20.28 19.37
N LEU A 308 -12.74 20.90 18.41
CA LEU A 308 -12.15 22.23 18.56
C LEU A 308 -12.93 23.24 17.70
N ALA A 309 -13.42 24.30 18.33
CA ALA A 309 -13.97 25.45 17.62
C ALA A 309 -12.82 26.22 16.97
N PHE A 310 -12.88 26.45 15.66
CA PHE A 310 -11.84 27.17 14.94
C PHE A 310 -12.27 28.62 14.70
N LYS A 311 -11.36 29.57 14.93
CA LYS A 311 -11.57 31.00 14.66
C LYS A 311 -10.72 31.44 13.48
N CYS A 312 -11.36 31.84 12.38
CA CYS A 312 -10.69 32.35 11.20
C CYS A 312 -9.88 33.61 11.54
N THR A 313 -8.58 33.63 11.25
CA THR A 313 -7.74 34.82 11.52
C THR A 313 -8.01 35.97 10.56
N LEU A 314 -8.52 35.68 9.35
CA LEU A 314 -8.83 36.70 8.35
C LEU A 314 -10.19 37.40 8.59
N CYS A 315 -11.27 36.63 8.79
CA CYS A 315 -12.63 37.18 8.92
C CYS A 315 -13.19 37.14 10.35
N ASN A 316 -12.41 36.65 11.32
CA ASN A 316 -12.75 36.57 12.74
C ASN A 316 -13.99 35.70 13.08
N THR A 317 -14.55 35.00 12.09
CA THR A 317 -15.68 34.09 12.25
C THR A 317 -15.24 32.80 12.95
N THR A 318 -15.93 32.45 14.03
CA THR A 318 -15.79 31.14 14.68
C THR A 318 -16.75 30.15 14.03
N TYR A 319 -16.26 28.95 13.70
CA TYR A 319 -17.09 27.89 13.14
C TYR A 319 -16.78 26.54 13.78
N ASN A 320 -17.81 25.69 13.84
CA ASN A 320 -17.72 24.33 14.35
C ASN A 320 -17.55 23.36 13.19
N ILE A 321 -16.58 22.45 13.30
CA ILE A 321 -16.16 21.53 12.23
C ILE A 321 -17.28 20.53 11.84
N ASN A 322 -18.32 20.36 12.67
CA ASN A 322 -19.42 19.40 12.44
C ASN A 322 -20.59 19.89 11.56
N GLY A 323 -20.60 21.17 11.14
CA GLY A 323 -21.76 21.76 10.50
C GLY A 323 -21.80 21.63 8.98
N ASN A 324 -21.76 20.42 8.38
CA ASN A 324 -21.99 20.16 6.93
C ASN A 324 -21.35 21.13 5.90
N GLN A 325 -20.32 21.88 6.28
CA GLN A 325 -19.70 22.91 5.47
C GLN A 325 -18.18 22.70 5.49
N PHE A 326 -17.78 21.79 4.60
CA PHE A 326 -16.45 21.61 4.00
C PHE A 326 -15.33 20.98 4.82
N VAL A 327 -15.30 19.65 4.67
CA VAL A 327 -14.22 18.73 4.28
C VAL A 327 -12.77 19.19 4.45
N ALA A 328 -12.14 18.53 5.42
CA ALA A 328 -10.71 18.44 5.59
C ALA A 328 -10.08 17.63 4.44
N ARG A 329 -9.14 18.25 3.70
CA ARG A 329 -8.29 17.54 2.73
C ARG A 329 -6.94 17.32 3.39
N SER A 330 -6.51 16.07 3.45
CA SER A 330 -5.10 15.74 3.69
C SER A 330 -4.32 16.02 2.41
N THR A 331 -3.38 16.95 2.47
CA THR A 331 -2.33 17.08 1.45
C THR A 331 -0.98 17.00 2.15
N TYR A 332 -0.05 16.27 1.55
CA TYR A 332 1.29 16.08 2.08
C TYR A 332 2.07 17.41 1.95
N SER A 333 2.24 18.14 3.04
CA SER A 333 3.33 19.12 3.17
C SER A 333 4.49 18.39 3.86
N ASN A 334 5.69 18.43 3.28
CA ASN A 334 6.91 17.89 3.90
C ASN A 334 6.81 16.45 4.45
N TRP A 335 6.22 15.52 3.69
CA TRP A 335 6.10 14.10 4.07
C TRP A 335 5.19 13.81 5.28
N GLN A 336 4.44 14.81 5.77
CA GLN A 336 3.50 14.65 6.87
C GLN A 336 2.06 14.85 6.39
N GLN A 337 1.16 13.98 6.85
CA GLN A 337 -0.26 14.16 6.65
C GLN A 337 -0.74 15.26 7.61
N VAL A 338 -0.92 16.46 7.06
CA VAL A 338 -1.44 17.61 7.78
C VAL A 338 -2.89 17.87 7.39
N TRP A 339 -3.69 18.27 8.36
CA TRP A 339 -5.06 18.69 8.11
C TRP A 339 -5.10 20.16 7.70
N TRP A 340 -5.99 20.46 6.75
CA TRP A 340 -6.28 21.82 6.31
C TRP A 340 -7.74 22.16 6.62
N HIS A 341 -7.97 23.33 7.19
CA HIS A 341 -9.29 23.92 7.36
C HIS A 341 -9.51 25.03 6.34
N GLN A 342 -10.68 25.06 5.70
CA GLN A 342 -11.10 26.19 4.88
C GLN A 342 -12.20 26.97 5.60
N CYS A 343 -12.03 28.28 5.75
CA CYS A 343 -13.07 29.12 6.34
C CYS A 343 -14.29 29.20 5.41
N PRO A 344 -15.51 28.93 5.90
CA PRO A 344 -16.71 28.95 5.06
C PRO A 344 -17.12 30.37 4.60
N HIS A 345 -16.65 31.41 5.29
CA HIS A 345 -17.02 32.78 4.99
C HIS A 345 -16.06 33.47 4.00
N CYS A 346 -14.76 33.18 4.07
CA CYS A 346 -13.75 33.86 3.26
C CYS A 346 -12.86 32.92 2.43
N PHE A 347 -13.10 31.61 2.52
CA PHE A 347 -12.38 30.56 1.79
C PHE A 347 -10.86 30.48 2.06
N THR A 348 -10.33 31.24 3.02
CA THR A 348 -8.95 31.11 3.48
C THR A 348 -8.69 29.74 4.06
N THR A 349 -7.57 29.14 3.66
CA THR A 349 -7.11 27.84 4.15
C THR A 349 -6.08 28.01 5.26
N TYR A 350 -6.19 27.16 6.28
CA TYR A 350 -5.30 27.12 7.44
C TYR A 350 -4.79 25.69 7.61
N GLU A 351 -3.48 25.52 7.70
CA GLU A 351 -2.87 24.27 8.15
C GLU A 351 -3.08 24.17 9.67
N THR A 352 -3.64 23.06 10.15
CA THR A 352 -4.04 22.95 11.56
C THR A 352 -2.88 22.56 12.47
N ASN A 353 -1.71 22.22 11.89
CA ASN A 353 -0.59 21.57 12.57
C ASN A 353 -0.98 20.29 13.33
N GLU A 354 -2.20 19.79 13.16
CA GLU A 354 -2.63 18.51 13.69
C GLU A 354 -2.00 17.45 12.80
N GLU A 355 -1.02 16.74 13.36
CA GLU A 355 -0.51 15.53 12.75
C GLU A 355 -1.61 14.47 12.81
N PHE A 356 -1.75 13.71 11.73
CA PHE A 356 -2.60 12.53 11.72
C PHE A 356 -2.00 11.47 12.67
N ASN A 357 -2.25 11.60 13.96
CA ASN A 357 -1.98 10.57 14.95
C ASN A 357 -3.15 9.58 14.92
N ILE A 358 -2.96 8.48 14.18
CA ILE A 358 -3.63 7.23 14.54
C ILE A 358 -2.74 6.64 15.63
N ASP A 359 -3.21 6.71 16.87
CA ASP A 359 -2.60 6.09 18.05
C ASP A 359 -2.21 4.63 17.82
#